data_AF-A0A3D2N3P4-F1
#
_entry.id   AF-A0A3D2N3P4-F1
#
_cell.length_a   1.000
_cell.length_b   1.000
_cell.length_c   1.000
_cell.angle_alpha   90.00
_cell.angle_beta   90.00
_cell.angle_gamma   90.00
#
_symmetry.space_group_name_H-M   'P 1'
#
loop_
_entity.id
_entity.type
_entity.pdbx_description
1 polymer ?
#
loop_
_entity_poly.entity_id
_entity_poly.type
_entity_poly.pdbx_seq_one_letter_code
_entity_poly.pdbx_strand_id
1 'polypeptide(L)'
;MTDTKVIDMRGSGQNKMSPKKQSVLLVIGMMAVFLLMTVIMSVVKDNLTVADKTLAADVSHLLAETATALTAVFAVIIARKTSGCELKAAFRFKKFDWSVPIMLTVFVWSACETVSAIDGALLSRFMSVHHSSESRITVISAICSCLLAPFFEELVFRFSCMGVMKKSFGKRMTIIFPALIFSSIHLYNIQGFFDVLVGTLVAATVYYYTENIIYVILEHIAHNSLCLIDFNKVELFGSAVYRQRSGFVITNTGYMIINMILLAGCLVWFFKYFRPKYSRTD
;
A
#
# COMPACT_ATOMS: atom_id res chain seq x y z
N MET A 1 2.00 37.76 56.90
CA MET A 1 0.83 37.29 56.14
C MET A 1 0.94 37.94 54.78
N THR A 2 1.26 37.28 53.67
CA THR A 2 0.87 35.94 53.23
C THR A 2 1.94 35.36 52.29
N ASP A 3 2.58 34.27 52.72
CA ASP A 3 3.41 33.41 51.87
C ASP A 3 2.51 32.68 50.87
N THR A 4 2.63 32.98 49.59
CA THR A 4 2.06 32.13 48.54
C THR A 4 3.13 31.12 48.15
N LYS A 5 3.12 29.96 48.83
CA LYS A 5 3.89 28.79 48.39
C LYS A 5 3.44 28.44 46.97
N VAL A 6 4.30 28.73 46.00
CA VAL A 6 4.24 28.10 44.69
C VAL A 6 4.46 26.61 44.93
N ILE A 7 3.38 25.84 44.87
CA ILE A 7 3.45 24.38 44.85
C ILE A 7 4.11 24.02 43.53
N ASP A 8 5.41 23.77 43.56
CA ASP A 8 6.12 23.13 42.46
C ASP A 8 5.56 21.71 42.31
N MET A 9 4.64 21.54 41.37
CA MET A 9 4.11 20.24 40.95
C MET A 9 5.05 19.52 39.98
N ARG A 10 6.38 19.69 40.08
CA ARG A 10 7.36 18.76 39.50
C ARG A 10 7.47 17.50 40.36
N GLY A 11 6.36 16.77 40.40
CA GLY A 11 6.21 15.59 41.25
C GLY A 11 5.17 14.61 40.70
N SER A 12 5.30 14.21 39.44
CA SER A 12 4.89 12.85 39.07
C SER A 12 5.87 12.31 38.05
N GLY A 13 6.64 11.30 38.46
CA GLY A 13 7.41 10.43 37.58
C GLY A 13 6.46 9.58 36.74
N GLN A 14 5.66 10.23 35.88
CA GLN A 14 4.93 9.53 34.85
C GLN A 14 5.97 8.94 33.91
N ASN A 15 5.94 7.61 33.82
CA ASN A 15 6.70 6.78 32.91
C ASN A 15 6.38 7.21 31.47
N LYS A 16 6.98 8.31 30.99
CA LYS A 16 6.73 8.87 29.66
C LYS A 16 7.12 7.81 28.65
N MET A 17 6.12 7.33 27.92
CA MET A 17 6.29 6.32 26.90
C MET A 17 7.37 6.75 25.91
N SER A 18 8.31 5.85 25.61
CA SER A 18 9.40 6.15 24.67
C SER A 18 8.84 6.55 23.28
N PRO A 19 9.50 7.46 22.54
CA PRO A 19 9.04 7.89 21.22
C PRO A 19 8.80 6.73 20.23
N LYS A 20 9.64 5.69 20.29
CA LYS A 20 9.48 4.46 19.48
C LYS A 20 8.16 3.73 19.77
N LYS A 21 7.88 3.48 21.05
CA LYS A 21 6.60 2.87 21.48
C LYS A 21 5.40 3.72 21.08
N GLN A 22 5.51 5.04 21.21
CA GLN A 22 4.45 5.96 20.79
C GLN A 22 4.18 5.89 19.29
N SER A 23 5.22 5.95 18.44
CA SER A 23 5.06 5.83 16.98
C SER A 23 4.39 4.52 16.57
N VAL A 24 4.80 3.40 17.18
CA VAL A 24 4.19 2.08 16.90
C VAL A 24 2.72 2.05 17.32
N LEU A 25 2.38 2.54 18.52
CA LEU A 25 1.00 2.59 18.98
C LEU A 25 0.12 3.50 18.13
N LEU A 26 0.66 4.60 17.60
CA LEU A 26 -0.09 5.48 16.70
C LEU A 26 -0.43 4.75 15.39
N VAL A 27 0.53 4.02 14.80
CA VAL A 27 0.28 3.23 13.58
C VAL A 27 -0.72 2.11 13.86
N ILE A 28 -0.58 1.37 14.96
CA ILE A 28 -1.55 0.34 15.38
C ILE A 28 -2.93 0.98 15.60
N GLY A 29 -3.00 2.16 16.22
CA GLY A 29 -4.25 2.89 16.42
C GLY A 29 -4.92 3.30 15.10
N MET A 30 -4.14 3.72 14.09
CA MET A 30 -4.66 3.96 12.74
C MET A 30 -5.24 2.69 12.12
N MET A 31 -4.59 1.53 12.31
CA MET A 31 -5.10 0.24 11.82
C MET A 31 -6.36 -0.22 12.55
N ALA A 32 -6.44 0.03 13.86
CA ALA A 32 -7.65 -0.24 14.63
C ALA A 32 -8.84 0.61 14.13
N VAL A 33 -8.60 1.87 13.76
CA VAL A 33 -9.61 2.72 13.13
C VAL A 33 -10.00 2.20 11.76
N PHE A 34 -9.04 1.77 10.93
CA PHE A 34 -9.33 1.15 9.63
C PHE A 34 -10.28 -0.06 9.76
N LEU A 35 -9.95 -0.98 10.67
CA LEU A 35 -10.78 -2.16 10.95
C LEU A 35 -12.16 -1.77 11.48
N LEU A 36 -12.22 -0.80 12.41
CA LEU A 36 -13.49 -0.30 12.95
C LEU A 36 -14.36 0.30 11.85
N MET A 37 -13.81 1.14 10.97
CA MET A 37 -14.55 1.75 9.86
C MET A 37 -15.04 0.69 8.88
N THR A 38 -14.23 -0.33 8.60
CA THR A 38 -14.62 -1.46 7.75
C THR A 38 -15.78 -2.24 8.36
N VAL A 39 -15.74 -2.52 9.67
CA VAL A 39 -16.83 -3.20 10.38
C VAL A 39 -18.11 -2.35 10.37
N ILE A 40 -18.01 -1.04 10.65
CA ILE A 40 -19.17 -0.14 10.61
C ILE A 40 -19.81 -0.15 9.22
N MET A 41 -19.01 -0.03 8.15
CA MET A 41 -19.53 -0.05 6.78
C MET A 41 -20.10 -1.41 6.38
N SER A 42 -19.55 -2.51 6.90
CA SER A 42 -20.16 -3.85 6.74
C SER A 42 -21.53 -3.93 7.41
N VAL A 43 -21.68 -3.42 8.64
CA VAL A 43 -22.98 -3.38 9.32
C VAL A 43 -23.98 -2.52 8.55
N VAL A 44 -23.55 -1.35 8.04
CA VAL A 44 -24.42 -0.51 7.19
C VAL A 44 -24.88 -1.29 5.96
N LYS A 45 -23.96 -1.95 5.27
CA LYS A 45 -24.27 -2.79 4.10
C LYS A 45 -25.30 -3.86 4.43
N ASP A 46 -25.13 -4.59 5.54
CA ASP A 46 -26.00 -5.71 5.92
C ASP A 46 -27.43 -5.24 6.29
N ASN A 47 -27.60 -3.96 6.63
CA ASN A 47 -28.90 -3.35 6.91
C ASN A 47 -29.53 -2.64 5.70
N LEU A 48 -28.89 -2.68 4.53
CA LEU A 48 -29.42 -2.12 3.28
C LEU A 48 -30.05 -3.24 2.43
N THR A 49 -31.33 -3.11 2.13
CA THR A 49 -32.01 -4.01 1.17
C THR A 49 -31.90 -3.44 -0.23
N VAL A 50 -31.01 -4.00 -1.05
CA VAL A 50 -30.85 -3.65 -2.46
C VAL A 50 -31.23 -4.84 -3.33
N ALA A 51 -32.35 -4.72 -4.05
CA ALA A 51 -32.90 -5.83 -4.84
C ALA A 51 -32.04 -6.17 -6.07
N ASP A 52 -31.41 -5.15 -6.69
CA ASP A 52 -30.53 -5.36 -7.84
C ASP A 52 -29.13 -5.78 -7.39
N LYS A 53 -28.65 -6.93 -7.89
CA LYS A 53 -27.35 -7.50 -7.49
C LYS A 53 -26.16 -6.66 -7.94
N THR A 54 -26.27 -5.97 -9.08
CA THR A 54 -25.17 -5.13 -9.60
C THR A 54 -25.06 -3.88 -8.75
N LEU A 55 -26.18 -3.22 -8.47
CA LEU A 55 -26.26 -2.07 -7.58
C LEU A 55 -25.81 -2.43 -6.16
N ALA A 56 -26.16 -3.61 -5.65
CA ALA A 56 -25.70 -4.08 -4.35
C ALA A 56 -24.17 -4.22 -4.28
N ALA A 57 -23.54 -4.69 -5.36
CA ALA A 57 -22.08 -4.74 -5.47
C ALA A 57 -21.47 -3.33 -5.50
N ASP A 58 -22.03 -2.43 -6.31
CA ASP A 58 -21.56 -1.04 -6.42
C ASP A 58 -21.67 -0.30 -5.07
N VAL A 59 -22.79 -0.46 -4.36
CA VAL A 59 -22.97 0.07 -2.99
C VAL A 59 -21.93 -0.51 -2.04
N SER A 60 -21.61 -1.81 -2.14
CA SER A 60 -20.59 -2.44 -1.31
C SER A 60 -19.21 -1.82 -1.54
N HIS A 61 -18.84 -1.57 -2.80
CA HIS A 61 -17.57 -0.91 -3.14
C HIS A 61 -17.53 0.53 -2.61
N LEU A 62 -18.60 1.31 -2.78
CA LEU A 62 -18.67 2.68 -2.26
C LEU A 62 -18.58 2.75 -0.74
N LEU A 63 -19.21 1.81 -0.02
CA LEU A 63 -19.11 1.72 1.43
C LEU A 63 -17.69 1.37 1.89
N ALA A 64 -17.02 0.44 1.21
CA ALA A 64 -15.62 0.12 1.49
C ALA A 64 -14.71 1.33 1.27
N GLU A 65 -14.85 2.06 0.15
CA GLU A 65 -14.08 3.28 -0.10
C GLU A 65 -14.38 4.39 0.92
N THR A 66 -15.62 4.47 1.40
CA THR A 66 -15.97 5.40 2.47
C THR A 66 -15.22 5.09 3.76
N ALA A 67 -15.09 3.80 4.13
CA ALA A 67 -14.28 3.40 5.28
C ALA A 67 -12.80 3.80 5.12
N THR A 68 -12.22 3.55 3.93
CA THR A 68 -10.83 3.91 3.62
C THR A 68 -10.62 5.42 3.66
N ALA A 69 -11.53 6.20 3.07
CA ALA A 69 -11.48 7.66 3.07
C ALA A 69 -11.55 8.25 4.48
N LEU A 70 -12.47 7.78 5.33
CA LEU A 70 -12.58 8.22 6.72
C LEU A 70 -11.32 7.88 7.52
N THR A 71 -10.76 6.68 7.28
CA THR A 71 -9.48 6.28 7.87
C THR A 71 -8.35 7.20 7.43
N ALA A 72 -8.28 7.55 6.15
CA ALA A 72 -7.26 8.46 5.61
C ALA A 72 -7.36 9.84 6.25
N VAL A 73 -8.56 10.39 6.40
CA VAL A 73 -8.78 11.67 7.09
C VAL A 73 -8.28 11.60 8.53
N PHE A 74 -8.66 10.56 9.28
CA PHE A 74 -8.20 10.36 10.65
C PHE A 74 -6.67 10.22 10.72
N ALA A 75 -6.07 9.38 9.88
CA ALA A 75 -4.63 9.11 9.85
C ALA A 75 -3.84 10.39 9.54
N VAL A 76 -4.30 11.18 8.57
CA VAL A 76 -3.70 12.47 8.21
C VAL A 76 -3.75 13.44 9.40
N ILE A 77 -4.88 13.55 10.10
CA ILE A 77 -4.99 14.41 11.29
C ILE A 77 -3.98 14.00 12.36
N ILE A 78 -3.88 12.70 12.65
CA ILE A 78 -2.94 12.18 13.64
C ILE A 78 -1.49 12.43 13.21
N ALA A 79 -1.13 12.13 11.97
CA ALA A 79 0.22 12.33 11.45
C ALA A 79 0.64 13.81 11.50
N ARG A 80 -0.26 14.72 11.13
CA ARG A 80 -0.02 16.17 11.22
C ARG A 80 0.22 16.61 12.67
N LYS A 81 -0.64 16.19 13.61
CA LYS A 81 -0.55 16.59 15.02
C LYS A 81 0.66 16.01 15.75
N THR A 82 1.06 14.77 15.41
CA THR A 82 2.09 14.04 16.16
C THR A 82 3.48 14.13 15.52
N SER A 83 3.54 14.29 14.20
CA SER A 83 4.80 14.25 13.44
C SER A 83 5.11 15.57 12.75
N GLY A 84 4.21 16.56 12.77
CA GLY A 84 4.40 17.84 12.09
C GLY A 84 4.55 17.69 10.58
N CYS A 85 4.11 16.57 10.00
CA CYS A 85 4.12 16.36 8.56
C CYS A 85 3.13 17.33 7.91
N GLU A 86 3.55 18.05 6.88
CA GLU A 86 2.66 18.95 6.15
C GLU A 86 2.11 18.27 4.90
N LEU A 87 0.78 18.16 4.81
CA LEU A 87 0.13 17.51 3.68
C LEU A 87 0.50 18.20 2.35
N LYS A 88 0.47 19.54 2.31
CA LYS A 88 0.86 20.31 1.11
C LYS A 88 2.30 20.04 0.68
N ALA A 89 3.21 19.80 1.62
CA ALA A 89 4.60 19.50 1.33
C ALA A 89 4.80 18.09 0.74
N ALA A 90 3.87 17.16 0.99
CA ALA A 90 3.89 15.84 0.37
C ALA A 90 3.39 15.85 -1.08
N PHE A 91 2.49 16.77 -1.45
CA PHE A 91 1.97 16.95 -2.81
C PHE A 91 2.82 17.95 -3.60
N ARG A 92 3.96 17.48 -4.15
CA ARG A 92 4.91 18.34 -4.87
C ARG A 92 4.82 18.19 -6.39
N PHE A 93 4.25 19.21 -7.03
CA PHE A 93 4.21 19.32 -8.50
C PHE A 93 5.39 20.11 -9.10
N LYS A 94 6.03 20.99 -8.31
CA LYS A 94 7.17 21.79 -8.80
C LYS A 94 8.38 20.89 -9.05
N LYS A 95 8.92 20.93 -10.28
CA LYS A 95 10.01 20.04 -10.75
C LYS A 95 9.63 18.55 -10.66
N PHE A 96 8.39 18.23 -11.02
CA PHE A 96 7.92 16.85 -11.12
C PHE A 96 8.76 16.07 -12.13
N ASP A 97 9.24 14.90 -11.73
CA ASP A 97 10.07 14.04 -12.56
C ASP A 97 9.27 12.83 -13.03
N TRP A 98 8.84 12.86 -14.29
CA TRP A 98 8.07 11.78 -14.91
C TRP A 98 8.83 10.47 -15.03
N SER A 99 10.17 10.48 -14.95
CA SER A 99 10.94 9.24 -14.93
C SER A 99 10.69 8.40 -13.68
N VAL A 100 10.30 9.03 -12.56
CA VAL A 100 10.05 8.33 -11.29
C VAL A 100 8.81 7.44 -11.35
N PRO A 101 7.59 7.93 -11.68
CA PRO A 101 6.42 7.06 -11.75
C PRO A 101 6.56 6.01 -12.86
N ILE A 102 7.18 6.34 -14.01
CA ILE A 102 7.44 5.36 -15.08
C ILE A 102 8.35 4.24 -14.59
N MET A 103 9.50 4.58 -14.01
CA MET A 103 10.42 3.59 -13.44
C MET A 103 9.73 2.78 -12.35
N LEU A 104 8.97 3.44 -11.46
CA LEU A 104 8.30 2.78 -10.34
C LEU A 104 7.25 1.78 -10.83
N THR A 105 6.42 2.12 -11.81
CA THR A 105 5.39 1.21 -12.35
C THR A 105 6.02 -0.02 -12.98
N VAL A 106 7.05 0.14 -13.82
CA VAL A 106 7.74 -1.01 -14.43
C VAL A 106 8.45 -1.84 -13.36
N PHE A 107 9.04 -1.20 -12.35
CA PHE A 107 9.75 -1.89 -11.27
C PHE A 107 8.78 -2.69 -10.41
N VAL A 108 7.69 -2.08 -9.94
CA VAL A 108 6.69 -2.79 -9.12
C VAL A 108 6.08 -3.94 -9.92
N TRP A 109 5.62 -3.70 -11.15
CA TRP A 109 5.05 -4.75 -12.00
C TRP A 109 6.01 -5.93 -12.18
N SER A 110 7.23 -5.67 -12.63
CA SER A 110 8.22 -6.73 -12.88
C SER A 110 8.66 -7.45 -11.61
N ALA A 111 8.71 -6.76 -10.46
CA ALA A 111 9.01 -7.38 -9.18
C ALA A 111 7.88 -8.31 -8.70
N CYS A 112 6.63 -7.83 -8.73
CA CYS A 112 5.43 -8.60 -8.42
C CYS A 112 5.35 -9.87 -9.29
N GLU A 113 5.46 -9.73 -10.61
CA GLU A 113 5.41 -10.85 -11.55
C GLU A 113 6.53 -11.88 -11.33
N THR A 114 7.74 -11.41 -11.02
CA THR A 114 8.87 -12.29 -10.75
C THR A 114 8.65 -13.07 -9.45
N VAL A 115 8.19 -12.42 -8.38
CA VAL A 115 7.88 -13.07 -7.09
C VAL A 115 6.72 -14.04 -7.25
N SER A 116 5.62 -13.61 -7.86
CA SER A 116 4.45 -14.44 -8.14
C SER A 116 4.80 -15.67 -8.98
N ALA A 117 5.69 -15.55 -9.97
CA ALA A 117 6.18 -16.68 -10.75
C ALA A 117 6.93 -17.71 -9.90
N ILE A 118 7.85 -17.24 -9.05
CA ILE A 118 8.68 -18.09 -8.19
C ILE A 118 7.80 -18.78 -7.13
N ASP A 119 7.00 -18.01 -6.41
CA ASP A 119 6.16 -18.51 -5.32
C ASP A 119 5.07 -19.44 -5.85
N GLY A 120 4.43 -19.09 -6.96
CA GLY A 120 3.45 -19.98 -7.59
C GLY A 120 4.06 -21.32 -7.99
N ALA A 121 5.22 -21.31 -8.66
CA ALA A 121 5.92 -22.53 -9.08
C ALA A 121 6.37 -23.40 -7.89
N LEU A 122 6.77 -22.78 -6.78
CA LEU A 122 7.19 -23.47 -5.57
C LEU A 122 5.99 -24.00 -4.77
N LEU A 123 5.09 -23.10 -4.34
CA LEU A 123 4.02 -23.38 -3.38
C LEU A 123 2.96 -24.32 -3.95
N SER A 124 2.67 -24.25 -5.26
CA SER A 124 1.73 -25.17 -5.92
C SER A 124 2.11 -26.66 -5.83
N ARG A 125 3.36 -26.96 -5.48
CA ARG A 125 3.88 -28.33 -5.28
C ARG A 125 3.67 -28.84 -3.85
N PHE A 126 3.51 -27.93 -2.89
CA PHE A 126 3.47 -28.27 -1.46
C PHE A 126 2.09 -28.04 -0.84
N MET A 127 1.27 -27.16 -1.41
CA MET A 127 -0.04 -26.83 -0.88
C MET A 127 -1.04 -26.45 -1.97
N SER A 128 -2.30 -26.37 -1.57
CA SER A 128 -3.40 -25.85 -2.40
C SER A 128 -4.14 -24.74 -1.69
N VAL A 129 -4.56 -23.73 -2.43
CA VAL A 129 -5.38 -22.62 -1.93
C VAL A 129 -6.69 -22.54 -2.71
N HIS A 130 -7.74 -22.02 -2.08
CA HIS A 130 -8.99 -21.75 -2.79
C HIS A 130 -8.82 -20.53 -3.69
N HIS A 131 -9.31 -20.63 -4.91
CA HIS A 131 -9.50 -19.48 -5.78
C HIS A 131 -10.73 -18.71 -5.35
N SER A 132 -10.58 -17.40 -5.14
CA SER A 132 -11.73 -16.52 -5.04
C SER A 132 -12.44 -16.47 -6.38
N SER A 133 -13.77 -16.59 -6.37
CA SER A 133 -14.60 -16.38 -7.56
C SER A 133 -14.36 -14.99 -8.12
N GLU A 134 -14.10 -14.88 -9.43
CA GLU A 134 -14.00 -13.58 -10.10
C GLU A 134 -15.32 -12.81 -9.95
N SER A 135 -15.26 -11.65 -9.29
CA SER A 135 -16.37 -10.72 -9.26
C SER A 135 -16.44 -9.97 -10.59
N ARG A 136 -17.65 -9.73 -11.09
CA ARG A 136 -17.83 -8.91 -12.29
C ARG A 136 -17.35 -7.48 -11.99
N ILE A 137 -16.43 -6.99 -12.81
CA ILE A 137 -15.95 -5.61 -12.72
C ILE A 137 -17.04 -4.68 -13.28
N THR A 138 -17.48 -3.72 -12.48
CA THR A 138 -18.37 -2.63 -12.88
C THR A 138 -17.56 -1.35 -13.06
N VAL A 139 -18.14 -0.33 -13.70
CA VAL A 139 -17.49 0.99 -13.81
C VAL A 139 -17.24 1.58 -12.43
N ILE A 140 -18.18 1.40 -11.49
CA ILE A 140 -18.05 1.91 -10.12
C ILE A 140 -16.96 1.16 -9.37
N SER A 141 -16.90 -0.17 -9.46
CA SER A 141 -15.84 -0.94 -8.79
C SER A 141 -14.46 -0.63 -9.36
N ALA A 142 -14.35 -0.39 -10.67
CA ALA A 142 -13.11 0.06 -11.30
C ALA A 142 -12.68 1.44 -10.80
N ILE A 143 -13.59 2.43 -10.74
CA ILE A 143 -13.25 3.77 -10.21
C ILE A 143 -12.81 3.69 -8.75
N CYS A 144 -13.52 2.92 -7.92
CA CYS A 144 -13.19 2.72 -6.52
C CYS A 144 -11.79 2.11 -6.36
N SER A 145 -11.57 0.94 -6.95
CA SER A 145 -10.32 0.18 -6.81
C SER A 145 -9.11 0.80 -7.51
N CYS A 146 -9.29 1.49 -8.64
CA CYS A 146 -8.19 2.00 -9.44
C CYS A 146 -7.86 3.48 -9.19
N LEU A 147 -8.79 4.27 -8.61
CA LEU A 147 -8.57 5.70 -8.39
C LEU A 147 -8.70 6.09 -6.91
N LEU A 148 -9.83 5.75 -6.27
CA LEU A 148 -10.13 6.21 -4.91
C LEU A 148 -9.30 5.47 -3.86
N ALA A 149 -9.27 4.14 -3.91
CA ALA A 149 -8.49 3.32 -2.99
C ALA A 149 -7.00 3.71 -3.02
N PRO A 150 -6.29 3.72 -4.18
CA PRO A 150 -4.90 4.14 -4.23
C PRO A 150 -4.64 5.51 -3.62
N PHE A 151 -5.51 6.49 -3.87
CA PHE A 151 -5.36 7.81 -3.30
C PHE A 151 -5.44 7.81 -1.76
N PHE A 152 -6.47 7.17 -1.19
CA PHE A 152 -6.65 7.15 0.26
C PHE A 152 -5.67 6.23 0.98
N GLU A 153 -5.33 5.10 0.40
CA GLU A 153 -4.36 4.16 0.95
C GLU A 153 -2.96 4.78 1.03
N GLU A 154 -2.49 5.46 -0.02
CA GLU A 154 -1.18 6.12 0.04
C GLU A 154 -1.15 7.24 1.10
N LEU A 155 -2.28 7.92 1.38
CA LEU A 155 -2.39 8.87 2.49
C LEU A 155 -2.27 8.19 3.87
N VAL A 156 -2.86 7.02 4.04
CA VAL A 156 -2.76 6.23 5.28
C VAL A 156 -1.33 5.70 5.44
N PHE A 157 -0.79 5.02 4.43
CA PHE A 157 0.44 4.24 4.60
C PHE A 157 1.70 5.06 4.37
N ARG A 158 1.78 5.88 3.31
CA ARG A 158 2.98 6.67 3.01
C ARG A 158 3.01 7.95 3.80
N PHE A 159 1.98 8.78 3.66
CA PHE A 159 1.99 10.06 4.35
C PHE A 159 1.92 9.88 5.86
N SER A 160 0.95 9.09 6.35
CA SER A 160 0.68 9.02 7.78
C SER A 160 1.58 8.00 8.50
N CYS A 161 1.53 6.72 8.13
CA CYS A 161 2.27 5.68 8.83
C CYS A 161 3.79 5.87 8.69
N MET A 162 4.32 6.04 7.47
CA MET A 162 5.76 6.31 7.32
C MET A 162 6.17 7.65 7.93
N GLY A 163 5.32 8.69 7.86
CA GLY A 163 5.57 9.99 8.49
C GLY A 163 5.78 9.87 10.01
N VAL A 164 4.90 9.12 10.69
CA VAL A 164 5.00 8.82 12.12
C VAL A 164 6.21 7.95 12.46
N MET A 165 6.49 6.93 11.64
CA MET A 165 7.61 6.02 11.88
C MET A 165 8.97 6.72 11.68
N LYS A 166 9.10 7.62 10.70
CA LYS A 166 10.35 8.33 10.38
C LYS A 166 10.87 9.20 11.53
N LYS A 167 10.02 9.59 12.48
CA LYS A 167 10.42 10.38 13.66
C LYS A 167 11.21 9.61 14.71
N SER A 168 10.98 8.30 14.79
CA SER A 168 11.49 7.49 15.90
C SER A 168 12.36 6.32 15.42
N PHE A 169 12.36 6.04 14.11
CA PHE A 169 13.00 4.89 13.52
C PHE A 169 13.86 5.26 12.31
N GLY A 170 14.89 4.45 12.06
CA GLY A 170 15.71 4.55 10.86
C GLY A 170 15.01 3.99 9.62
N LYS A 171 15.59 4.26 8.44
CA LYS A 171 15.07 3.91 7.11
C LYS A 171 14.42 2.52 7.02
N ARG A 172 15.11 1.48 7.49
CA ARG A 172 14.63 0.08 7.37
C ARG A 172 13.26 -0.11 8.02
N MET A 173 13.09 0.34 9.25
CA MET A 173 11.84 0.21 9.99
C MET A 173 10.75 1.14 9.47
N THR A 174 11.11 2.33 8.96
CA THR A 174 10.15 3.25 8.32
C THR A 174 9.54 2.64 7.05
N ILE A 175 10.29 1.81 6.32
CA ILE A 175 9.84 1.17 5.07
C ILE A 175 9.14 -0.17 5.37
N ILE A 176 9.80 -1.07 6.09
CA ILE A 176 9.35 -2.46 6.25
C ILE A 176 8.08 -2.55 7.08
N PHE A 177 7.97 -1.79 8.18
CA PHE A 177 6.85 -1.95 9.10
C PHE A 177 5.50 -1.53 8.47
N PRO A 178 5.37 -0.35 7.83
CA PRO A 178 4.15 -0.01 7.10
C PRO A 178 3.86 -0.94 5.91
N ALA A 179 4.90 -1.42 5.22
CA ALA A 179 4.74 -2.35 4.10
C ALA A 179 4.15 -3.70 4.55
N LEU A 180 4.66 -4.27 5.64
CA LEU A 180 4.13 -5.51 6.21
C LEU A 180 2.66 -5.38 6.63
N ILE A 181 2.31 -4.26 7.27
CA ILE A 181 0.93 -3.99 7.67
C ILE A 181 0.04 -3.88 6.43
N PHE A 182 0.46 -3.08 5.43
CA PHE A 182 -0.28 -2.92 4.18
C PHE A 182 -0.58 -4.27 3.54
N SER A 183 0.42 -5.12 3.30
CA SER A 183 0.19 -6.44 2.70
C SER A 183 -0.69 -7.35 3.55
N SER A 184 -0.56 -7.28 4.88
CA SER A 184 -1.31 -8.15 5.79
C SER A 184 -2.81 -7.83 5.81
N ILE A 185 -3.19 -6.55 5.72
CA ILE A 185 -4.61 -6.15 5.80
C ILE A 185 -5.42 -6.48 4.55
N HIS A 186 -4.76 -6.82 3.43
CA HIS A 186 -5.43 -7.24 2.20
C HIS A 186 -5.97 -8.67 2.27
N LEU A 187 -5.50 -9.47 3.23
CA LEU A 187 -5.99 -10.83 3.49
C LEU A 187 -5.94 -11.76 2.26
N TYR A 188 -4.99 -11.52 1.36
CA TYR A 188 -4.74 -12.43 0.24
C TYR A 188 -4.18 -13.77 0.71
N ASN A 189 -4.24 -14.77 -0.18
CA ASN A 189 -3.47 -15.99 0.01
C ASN A 189 -1.97 -15.69 0.05
N ILE A 190 -1.16 -16.69 0.41
CA ILE A 190 0.28 -16.51 0.58
C ILE A 190 1.00 -15.96 -0.68
N GLN A 191 0.55 -16.33 -1.88
CA GLN A 191 1.12 -15.80 -3.13
C GLN A 191 0.79 -14.31 -3.30
N GLY A 192 -0.48 -13.93 -3.11
CA GLY A 192 -0.89 -12.53 -3.17
C GLY A 192 -0.29 -11.67 -2.05
N PHE A 193 -0.03 -12.24 -0.88
CA PHE A 193 0.67 -11.53 0.20
C PHE A 193 2.09 -11.12 -0.22
N PHE A 194 2.87 -12.04 -0.80
CA PHE A 194 4.22 -11.74 -1.26
C PHE A 194 4.25 -10.81 -2.46
N ASP A 195 3.27 -10.92 -3.35
CA ASP A 195 3.06 -10.01 -4.48
C ASP A 195 2.88 -8.56 -4.00
N VAL A 196 1.90 -8.33 -3.12
CA VAL A 196 1.66 -6.98 -2.56
C VAL A 196 2.86 -6.51 -1.76
N LEU A 197 3.48 -7.39 -0.96
CA LEU A 197 4.64 -7.05 -0.12
C LEU A 197 5.82 -6.54 -0.95
N VAL A 198 6.18 -7.21 -2.04
CA VAL A 198 7.32 -6.74 -2.85
C VAL A 198 7.00 -5.40 -3.51
N GLY A 199 5.78 -5.23 -4.04
CA GLY A 199 5.36 -3.96 -4.66
C GLY A 199 5.39 -2.80 -3.67
N THR A 200 4.78 -2.97 -2.48
CA THR A 200 4.73 -1.92 -1.46
C THR A 200 6.09 -1.60 -0.86
N LEU A 201 7.03 -2.56 -0.81
CA LEU A 201 8.42 -2.30 -0.38
C LEU A 201 9.16 -1.40 -1.37
N VAL A 202 8.98 -1.62 -2.68
CA VAL A 202 9.57 -0.79 -3.73
C VAL A 202 8.96 0.63 -3.68
N ALA A 203 7.63 0.74 -3.65
CA ALA A 203 6.92 2.01 -3.56
C ALA A 203 7.28 2.79 -2.28
N ALA A 204 7.29 2.14 -1.11
CA ALA A 204 7.72 2.76 0.15
C ALA A 204 9.18 3.23 0.08
N THR A 205 10.06 2.48 -0.58
CA THR A 205 11.46 2.90 -0.76
C THR A 205 11.56 4.16 -1.61
N VAL A 206 10.84 4.23 -2.74
CA VAL A 206 10.81 5.43 -3.60
C VAL A 206 10.21 6.62 -2.86
N TYR A 207 9.12 6.42 -2.11
CA TYR A 207 8.53 7.47 -1.28
C TYR A 207 9.51 7.98 -0.20
N TYR A 208 10.27 7.08 0.45
CA TYR A 208 11.23 7.48 1.47
C TYR A 208 12.29 8.48 0.96
N TYR A 209 12.73 8.29 -0.29
CA TYR A 209 13.72 9.16 -0.95
C TYR A 209 13.11 10.44 -1.53
N THR A 210 11.92 10.36 -2.10
CA THR A 210 11.32 11.51 -2.80
C THR A 210 10.50 12.42 -1.89
N GLU A 211 9.92 11.86 -0.82
CA GLU A 211 8.90 12.47 0.03
C GLU A 211 7.73 13.08 -0.78
N ASN A 212 7.51 12.58 -2.00
CA ASN A 212 6.46 13.05 -2.89
C ASN A 212 5.43 11.95 -3.09
N ILE A 213 4.26 12.13 -2.49
CA ILE A 213 3.21 11.10 -2.50
C ILE A 213 2.58 10.93 -3.89
N ILE A 214 2.69 11.93 -4.76
CA ILE A 214 2.11 11.86 -6.10
C ILE A 214 2.76 10.74 -6.92
N TYR A 215 4.06 10.50 -6.77
CA TYR A 215 4.75 9.43 -7.53
C TYR A 215 4.19 8.05 -7.21
N VAL A 216 3.90 7.77 -5.94
CA VAL A 216 3.36 6.48 -5.50
C VAL A 216 1.86 6.38 -5.72
N ILE A 217 1.10 7.49 -5.64
CA ILE A 217 -0.32 7.49 -6.04
C ILE A 217 -0.46 7.17 -7.52
N LEU A 218 0.32 7.82 -8.40
CA LEU A 218 0.24 7.57 -9.84
C LEU A 218 0.64 6.14 -10.19
N GLU A 219 1.67 5.61 -9.55
CA GLU A 219 2.05 4.23 -9.77
C GLU A 219 0.99 3.26 -9.27
N HIS A 220 0.44 3.44 -8.07
CA HIS A 220 -0.59 2.55 -7.53
C HIS A 220 -1.87 2.59 -8.39
N ILE A 221 -2.27 3.77 -8.88
CA ILE A 221 -3.35 3.90 -9.88
C ILE A 221 -3.02 3.11 -11.15
N ALA A 222 -1.79 3.26 -11.68
CA ALA A 222 -1.36 2.54 -12.88
C ALA A 222 -1.34 1.02 -12.66
N HIS A 223 -0.84 0.56 -11.51
CA HIS A 223 -0.78 -0.85 -11.15
C HIS A 223 -2.18 -1.46 -11.08
N ASN A 224 -3.10 -0.87 -10.33
CA ASN A 224 -4.47 -1.37 -10.22
C ASN A 224 -5.20 -1.34 -11.57
N SER A 225 -4.93 -0.32 -12.39
CA SER A 225 -5.48 -0.24 -13.75
C SER A 225 -4.95 -1.36 -14.66
N LEU A 226 -3.67 -1.73 -14.54
CA LEU A 226 -3.10 -2.86 -15.28
C LEU A 226 -3.72 -4.18 -14.85
N CYS A 227 -4.04 -4.34 -13.56
CA CYS A 227 -4.73 -5.53 -13.03
C CYS A 227 -6.17 -5.70 -13.55
N LEU A 228 -6.76 -4.69 -14.21
CA LEU A 228 -8.05 -4.86 -14.92
C LEU A 228 -7.91 -5.69 -16.21
N ILE A 229 -6.69 -5.87 -16.72
CA ILE A 229 -6.42 -6.72 -17.88
C ILE A 229 -6.46 -8.19 -17.43
N ASP A 230 -7.30 -8.98 -18.09
CA ASP A 230 -7.36 -10.43 -17.83
C ASP A 230 -6.17 -11.15 -18.50
N PHE A 231 -5.06 -11.21 -17.77
CA PHE A 231 -3.83 -11.88 -18.19
C PHE A 231 -3.98 -13.41 -18.35
N ASN A 232 -5.06 -14.03 -17.87
CA ASN A 232 -5.35 -15.44 -18.17
C ASN A 232 -5.72 -15.65 -19.65
N LYS A 233 -6.17 -14.58 -20.33
CA LYS A 233 -6.53 -14.60 -21.76
C LYS A 233 -5.40 -14.10 -22.67
N VAL A 234 -4.26 -13.72 -22.10
CA VAL A 234 -3.11 -13.25 -22.87
C VAL A 234 -2.21 -14.43 -23.21
N GLU A 235 -1.85 -14.56 -24.48
CA GLU A 235 -0.89 -15.55 -24.95
C GLU A 235 0.42 -14.87 -25.37
N LEU A 236 1.54 -15.50 -25.01
CA LEU A 236 2.87 -15.08 -25.40
C LEU A 236 3.71 -16.31 -25.77
N PHE A 237 4.44 -16.22 -26.89
CA PHE A 237 5.22 -17.34 -27.44
C PHE A 237 4.40 -18.62 -27.64
N GLY A 238 3.13 -18.48 -28.06
CA GLY A 238 2.24 -19.61 -28.35
C GLY A 238 1.68 -20.32 -27.12
N SER A 239 1.66 -19.68 -25.96
CA SER A 239 1.05 -20.24 -24.75
C SER A 239 0.52 -19.16 -23.81
N ALA A 240 -0.49 -19.50 -23.00
CA ALA A 240 -1.06 -18.59 -22.02
C ALA A 240 0.01 -18.07 -21.05
N VAL A 241 -0.04 -16.75 -20.79
CA VAL A 241 0.84 -16.06 -19.84
C VAL A 241 0.65 -16.61 -18.45
N TYR A 242 -0.60 -16.80 -18.01
CA TYR A 242 -0.94 -17.41 -16.73
C TYR A 242 -1.61 -18.77 -16.91
N ARG A 243 -1.26 -19.69 -16.01
CA ARG A 243 -1.90 -21.00 -15.83
C ARG A 243 -2.13 -21.24 -14.35
N GLN A 244 -3.18 -21.97 -14.01
CA GLN A 244 -3.48 -22.28 -12.60
C GLN A 244 -3.01 -23.67 -12.23
N ARG A 245 -2.40 -23.80 -11.05
CA ARG A 245 -2.04 -25.09 -10.45
C ARG A 245 -2.25 -25.05 -8.94
N SER A 246 -3.08 -25.95 -8.40
CA SER A 246 -3.38 -26.01 -6.95
C SER A 246 -3.90 -24.68 -6.37
N GLY A 247 -4.54 -23.84 -7.18
CA GLY A 247 -4.99 -22.50 -6.76
C GLY A 247 -3.95 -21.39 -6.88
N PHE A 248 -2.75 -21.69 -7.36
CA PHE A 248 -1.68 -20.71 -7.57
C PHE A 248 -1.51 -20.35 -9.04
N VAL A 249 -1.21 -19.07 -9.31
CA VAL A 249 -0.86 -18.58 -10.64
C VAL A 249 0.56 -19.04 -10.97
N ILE A 250 0.71 -19.74 -12.08
CA ILE A 250 1.98 -20.12 -12.69
C ILE A 250 2.15 -19.32 -13.97
N THR A 251 3.28 -18.64 -14.11
CA THR A 251 3.57 -17.84 -15.29
C THR A 251 4.32 -18.65 -16.36
N ASN A 252 4.13 -18.31 -17.63
CA ASN A 252 4.95 -18.84 -18.71
C ASN A 252 6.41 -18.38 -18.57
N THR A 253 7.36 -19.26 -18.91
CA THR A 253 8.80 -19.00 -18.84
C THR A 253 9.26 -17.78 -19.64
N GLY A 254 8.75 -17.57 -20.85
CA GLY A 254 9.06 -16.39 -21.67
C GLY A 254 8.59 -15.09 -21.03
N TYR A 255 7.38 -15.07 -20.46
CA TYR A 255 6.88 -13.90 -19.72
C TYR A 255 7.68 -13.64 -18.44
N MET A 256 8.08 -14.70 -17.72
CA MET A 256 8.97 -14.60 -16.57
C MET A 256 10.33 -14.00 -16.95
N ILE A 257 10.94 -14.45 -18.05
CA ILE A 257 12.23 -13.93 -18.53
C ILE A 257 12.13 -12.43 -18.87
N ILE A 258 11.05 -12.00 -19.54
CA ILE A 258 10.81 -10.59 -19.84
C ILE A 258 10.77 -9.77 -18.55
N ASN A 259 9.98 -10.20 -17.56
CA ASN A 259 9.89 -9.51 -16.28
C ASN A 259 11.22 -9.49 -15.52
N MET A 260 12.02 -10.56 -15.56
CA MET A 260 13.37 -10.55 -14.97
C MET A 260 14.32 -9.55 -15.64
N ILE A 261 14.25 -9.41 -16.97
CA ILE A 261 15.04 -8.42 -17.72
C ILE A 261 14.60 -7.00 -17.35
N LEU A 262 13.29 -6.74 -17.31
CA LEU A 262 12.72 -5.46 -16.90
C LEU A 262 13.12 -5.11 -15.47
N LEU A 263 13.03 -6.06 -14.55
CA LEU A 263 13.43 -5.92 -13.15
C LEU A 263 14.92 -5.58 -13.03
N ALA A 264 15.79 -6.28 -13.77
CA ALA A 264 17.21 -5.98 -13.80
C ALA A 264 17.49 -4.56 -14.33
N GLY A 265 16.79 -4.16 -15.39
CA GLY A 265 16.85 -2.79 -15.93
C GLY A 265 16.42 -1.74 -14.90
N CYS A 266 15.31 -1.98 -14.19
CA CYS A 266 14.81 -1.10 -13.14
C CYS A 266 15.75 -1.03 -11.92
N LEU A 267 16.42 -2.13 -11.55
CA LEU A 267 17.44 -2.12 -10.50
C LEU A 267 18.64 -1.27 -10.91
N VAL A 268 19.12 -1.41 -12.15
CA VAL A 268 20.19 -0.56 -12.69
C VAL A 268 19.75 0.90 -12.69
N TRP A 269 18.53 1.20 -13.16
CA TRP A 269 17.96 2.55 -13.13
C TRP A 269 17.95 3.10 -11.70
N PHE A 270 17.41 2.33 -10.77
CA PHE A 270 17.26 2.69 -9.37
C PHE A 270 18.63 3.04 -8.75
N PHE A 271 19.63 2.18 -8.89
CA PHE A 271 20.92 2.37 -8.25
C PHE A 271 21.82 3.38 -8.95
N LYS A 272 21.79 3.48 -10.29
CA LYS A 272 22.68 4.39 -11.04
C LYS A 272 22.14 5.79 -11.22
N TYR A 273 20.81 5.98 -11.27
CA TYR A 273 20.22 7.27 -11.61
C TYR A 273 19.29 7.80 -10.52
N PHE A 274 18.30 7.00 -10.11
CA PHE A 274 17.31 7.46 -9.13
C PHE A 274 17.94 7.72 -7.76
N ARG A 275 18.60 6.72 -7.19
CA ARG A 275 19.16 6.81 -5.84
C ARG A 275 20.19 7.93 -5.73
N PRO A 276 21.16 8.12 -6.63
CA PRO A 276 22.09 9.25 -6.55
C PRO A 276 21.39 10.62 -6.63
N LYS A 277 20.32 10.72 -7.43
CA LYS A 277 19.56 11.97 -7.58
C LYS A 277 18.72 12.34 -6.34
N TYR A 278 18.17 11.35 -5.65
CA TYR A 278 17.23 11.55 -4.54
C TYR A 278 17.77 11.20 -3.15
N SER A 279 18.94 10.57 -3.05
CA SER A 279 19.63 10.43 -1.77
C SER A 279 20.08 11.83 -1.36
N ARG A 280 19.43 12.38 -0.33
CA ARG A 280 19.98 13.55 0.36
C ARG A 280 21.38 13.16 0.83
N THR A 281 22.38 13.94 0.46
CA THR A 281 23.65 13.99 1.18
C THR A 281 23.29 14.53 2.56
N ASP A 282 23.00 13.63 3.49
CA ASP A 282 23.04 13.95 4.92
C ASP A 282 24.50 14.21 5.32
#